data_AF-A0A954KTN6-F1
#
_entry.id   AF-A0A954KTN6-F1
#
_cell.length_a   1.000
_cell.length_b   1.000
_cell.length_c   1.000
_cell.angle_alpha   90.00
_cell.angle_beta   90.00
_cell.angle_gamma   90.00
#
_symmetry.space_group_name_H-M   'P 1'
#
loop_
_entity.id
_entity.type
_entity.pdbx_description
1 polymer ?
#
loop_
_entity_poly.entity_id
_entity_poly.type
_entity_poly.pdbx_seq_one_letter_code
_entity_poly.pdbx_strand_id
1 'polypeptide(L)'
;MRQMLLCVLVACSSAIGLSRPLLSAEKATWPQLEVGAKLFTDRDYELTEAPEFLLGREFVLTSIERYEVECQQPGDVYVMTLSKPHSANRTDELQRFGFDRVETPEFQLFPGEVNRVFAWKKSLKKGERLQLRKLAFLVLGEGTDVTLVQPKQETTVERLARIREMEKVADFALETPKLNTSPLPEYGYDQLDYGMTIGIERTPKGRLWACWVAGGDSPEAFFVLATSDDDGAHWSNPRLVVDTHSPELPRLRSTLVGNLWTDPLGR
;
A
#
# COMPACT_ATOMS: atom_id res chain seq x y z
N MET A 1 -24.88 3.38 -41.57
CA MET A 1 -23.49 3.64 -41.13
C MET A 1 -23.28 2.88 -39.83
N ARG A 2 -22.47 1.82 -39.84
CA ARG A 2 -22.14 1.01 -38.64
C ARG A 2 -20.88 1.60 -38.01
N GLN A 3 -20.95 2.10 -36.79
CA GLN A 3 -19.76 2.49 -36.02
C GLN A 3 -19.27 1.28 -35.22
N MET A 4 -18.06 0.85 -35.57
CA MET A 4 -17.25 -0.17 -34.90
C MET A 4 -16.76 0.39 -33.56
N LEU A 5 -16.99 -0.35 -32.48
CA LEU A 5 -16.39 -0.10 -31.17
C LEU A 5 -14.92 -0.55 -31.23
N LEU A 6 -13.99 0.40 -31.22
CA LEU A 6 -12.55 0.14 -31.20
C LEU A 6 -12.12 -0.09 -29.73
N CYS A 7 -11.90 -1.35 -29.37
CA CYS A 7 -11.31 -1.72 -28.10
C CYS A 7 -9.78 -1.56 -28.20
N VAL A 8 -9.20 -0.59 -27.51
CA VAL A 8 -7.74 -0.39 -27.48
C VAL A 8 -7.14 -1.34 -26.46
N LEU A 9 -6.66 -2.50 -26.93
CA LEU A 9 -5.75 -3.36 -26.20
C LEU A 9 -4.35 -2.73 -26.23
N VAL A 10 -3.89 -2.21 -25.09
CA VAL A 10 -2.48 -1.84 -24.92
C VAL A 10 -1.67 -3.14 -24.80
N ALA A 11 -1.09 -3.56 -25.93
CA ALA A 11 -0.12 -4.65 -25.96
C ALA A 11 1.22 -4.12 -25.41
N CYS A 12 1.55 -4.47 -24.16
CA CYS A 12 2.92 -4.34 -23.67
C CYS A 12 3.80 -5.36 -24.40
N SER A 13 4.61 -4.87 -25.35
CA SER A 13 5.68 -5.64 -25.98
C SER A 13 6.66 -6.11 -24.90
N SER A 14 6.64 -7.40 -24.59
CA SER A 14 7.66 -8.04 -23.76
C SER A 14 8.98 -8.02 -24.54
N ALA A 15 9.89 -7.14 -24.14
CA ALA A 15 11.26 -7.17 -24.63
C ALA A 15 11.88 -8.53 -24.28
N ILE A 16 12.19 -9.28 -25.34
CA ILE A 16 12.92 -10.55 -25.30
C ILE A 16 14.31 -10.29 -24.71
N GLY A 17 14.65 -11.07 -23.67
CA GLY A 17 16.01 -11.55 -23.44
C GLY A 17 17.11 -10.52 -23.26
N LEU A 18 17.16 -9.87 -22.10
CA LEU A 18 18.45 -9.52 -21.50
C LEU A 18 18.55 -10.29 -20.18
N SER A 19 19.10 -11.50 -20.25
CA SER A 19 19.59 -12.20 -19.06
C SER A 19 20.69 -11.33 -18.47
N ARG A 20 20.34 -10.53 -17.47
CA ARG A 20 21.31 -9.82 -16.64
C ARG A 20 22.21 -10.89 -16.04
N PRO A 21 23.53 -10.86 -16.26
CA PRO A 21 24.41 -11.86 -15.66
C PRO A 21 24.17 -11.82 -14.15
N LEU A 22 24.13 -13.00 -13.53
CA LEU A 22 24.21 -13.13 -12.08
C LEU A 22 25.52 -12.47 -11.67
N LEU A 23 25.43 -11.19 -11.26
CA LEU A 23 26.50 -10.54 -10.55
C LEU A 23 26.75 -11.43 -9.34
N SER A 24 27.93 -12.06 -9.34
CA SER A 24 28.63 -12.43 -8.13
C SER A 24 28.38 -11.32 -7.11
N ALA A 25 28.06 -11.68 -5.86
CA ALA A 25 27.88 -10.73 -4.78
C ALA A 25 29.21 -9.99 -4.55
N GLU A 26 29.47 -8.98 -5.37
CA GLU A 26 30.47 -7.97 -5.11
C GLU A 26 30.12 -7.38 -3.75
N LYS A 27 31.12 -7.33 -2.88
CA LYS A 27 30.99 -6.72 -1.57
C LYS A 27 30.38 -5.33 -1.77
N ALA A 28 29.17 -5.12 -1.26
CA ALA A 28 28.50 -3.84 -1.40
C ALA A 28 29.40 -2.77 -0.79
N THR A 29 29.88 -1.85 -1.62
CA THR A 29 30.66 -0.71 -1.14
C THR A 29 29.65 0.33 -0.70
N TRP A 30 29.53 0.54 0.60
CA TRP A 30 28.58 1.47 1.18
C TRP A 30 29.14 2.91 1.12
N PRO A 31 28.31 3.91 0.77
CA PRO A 31 28.72 5.31 0.85
C PRO A 31 28.93 5.75 2.30
N GLN A 32 29.76 6.78 2.48
CA GLN A 32 30.00 7.41 3.78
C GLN A 32 28.90 8.44 4.08
N LEU A 33 28.51 8.53 5.35
CA LEU A 33 27.54 9.48 5.84
C LEU A 33 28.19 10.85 6.02
N GLU A 34 27.97 11.72 5.05
CA GLU A 34 28.46 13.09 5.05
C GLU A 34 27.30 14.06 4.74
N VAL A 35 27.41 15.31 5.19
CA VAL A 35 26.40 16.33 4.87
C VAL A 35 26.32 16.50 3.34
N GLY A 36 25.12 16.46 2.78
CA GLY A 36 24.90 16.45 1.33
C GLY A 36 24.89 15.05 0.70
N ALA A 37 25.21 13.98 1.44
CA ALA A 37 25.15 12.62 0.89
C ALA A 37 23.72 12.21 0.54
N LYS A 38 23.53 11.63 -0.66
CA LYS A 38 22.24 11.08 -1.10
C LYS A 38 21.85 9.87 -0.26
N LEU A 39 20.71 9.94 0.43
CA LEU A 39 20.31 8.98 1.45
C LEU A 39 19.60 7.74 0.90
N PHE A 40 18.88 7.87 -0.21
CA PHE A 40 18.04 6.80 -0.76
C PHE A 40 18.20 6.65 -2.26
N THR A 41 18.00 5.45 -2.79
CA THR A 41 18.11 5.18 -4.24
C THR A 41 16.91 5.69 -5.04
N ASP A 42 15.75 5.79 -4.39
CA ASP A 42 14.45 6.11 -4.99
C ASP A 42 13.91 7.50 -4.58
N ARG A 43 14.75 8.32 -3.95
CA ARG A 43 14.46 9.72 -3.59
C ARG A 43 15.71 10.58 -3.78
N ASP A 44 15.52 11.87 -3.99
CA ASP A 44 16.60 12.85 -4.09
C ASP A 44 16.82 13.58 -2.76
N TYR A 45 16.79 12.83 -1.66
CA TYR A 45 17.02 13.37 -0.33
C TYR A 45 18.50 13.32 0.01
N GLU A 46 19.02 14.44 0.51
CA GLU A 46 20.40 14.60 0.94
C GLU A 46 20.47 14.81 2.45
N LEU A 47 21.55 14.32 3.08
CA LEU A 47 21.77 14.51 4.50
C LEU A 47 21.84 16.00 4.85
N THR A 48 20.98 16.46 5.77
CA THR A 48 21.03 17.83 6.29
C THR A 48 22.00 17.94 7.46
N GLU A 49 21.82 17.11 8.49
CA GLU A 49 22.71 17.03 9.64
C GLU A 49 22.70 15.62 10.25
N ALA A 50 23.77 15.29 10.97
CA ALA A 50 23.85 14.10 11.80
C ALA A 50 24.79 14.36 13.00
N PRO A 51 24.60 13.68 14.14
CA PRO A 51 25.56 13.67 15.23
C PRO A 51 26.97 13.30 14.78
N GLU A 52 27.98 13.93 15.37
CA GLU A 52 29.39 13.77 14.99
C GLU A 52 29.85 12.31 14.97
N PHE A 53 29.40 11.50 15.94
CA PHE A 53 29.78 10.09 16.01
C PHE A 53 29.24 9.24 14.86
N LEU A 54 28.25 9.71 14.08
CA LEU A 54 27.71 9.01 12.91
C LEU A 54 28.37 9.47 11.60
N LEU A 55 28.91 10.69 11.56
CA LEU A 55 29.54 11.22 10.36
C LEU A 55 30.79 10.42 9.99
N GLY A 56 30.99 10.21 8.68
CA GLY A 56 32.09 9.40 8.16
C GLY A 56 31.95 7.90 8.40
N ARG A 57 30.78 7.42 8.85
CA ARG A 57 30.44 5.99 8.87
C ARG A 57 29.74 5.58 7.60
N GLU A 58 29.89 4.31 7.24
CA GLU A 58 29.16 3.72 6.12
C GLU A 58 27.66 3.60 6.41
N PHE A 59 26.83 3.77 5.39
CA PHE A 59 25.38 3.55 5.51
C PHE A 59 24.83 2.72 4.35
N VAL A 60 23.71 2.02 4.61
CA VAL A 60 23.08 1.16 3.61
C VAL A 60 22.24 2.01 2.66
N LEU A 61 22.76 2.27 1.46
CA LEU A 61 22.05 3.00 0.41
C LEU A 61 21.03 2.09 -0.28
N THR A 62 19.75 2.38 -0.07
CA THR A 62 18.62 1.54 -0.53
C THR A 62 17.37 2.41 -0.77
N SER A 63 16.26 1.79 -1.18
CA SER A 63 14.96 2.48 -1.24
C SER A 63 14.48 2.84 0.16
N ILE A 64 13.83 4.00 0.29
CA ILE A 64 13.23 4.45 1.54
C ILE A 64 12.10 3.52 2.05
N GLU A 65 11.52 2.67 1.22
CA GLU A 65 10.27 1.96 1.51
C GLU A 65 10.44 0.70 2.39
N ARG A 66 11.36 -0.20 2.02
CA ARG A 66 11.66 -1.43 2.78
C ARG A 66 12.89 -2.13 2.24
N TYR A 67 13.63 -2.77 3.13
CA TYR A 67 14.76 -3.63 2.79
C TYR A 67 15.07 -4.59 3.93
N GLU A 68 15.90 -5.59 3.67
CA GLU A 68 16.38 -6.53 4.67
C GLU A 68 17.89 -6.67 4.50
N VAL A 69 18.60 -6.70 5.62
CA VAL A 69 20.05 -6.92 5.64
C VAL A 69 20.39 -8.15 6.47
N GLU A 70 21.48 -8.81 6.11
CA GLU A 70 22.09 -9.88 6.89
C GLU A 70 23.50 -9.44 7.31
N CYS A 71 23.81 -9.60 8.60
CA CYS A 71 25.10 -9.23 9.16
C CYS A 71 26.20 -10.21 8.74
N GLN A 72 27.23 -9.71 8.06
CA GLN A 72 28.39 -10.50 7.63
C GLN A 72 29.53 -10.40 8.64
N GLN A 73 29.78 -9.20 9.15
CA GLN A 73 30.76 -8.92 10.20
C GLN A 73 30.02 -8.32 11.42
N PRO A 74 30.06 -9.00 12.59
CA PRO A 74 29.40 -8.53 13.80
C PRO A 74 29.86 -7.15 14.23
N GLY A 75 28.95 -6.39 14.83
CA GLY A 75 29.24 -5.08 15.40
C GLY A 75 27.99 -4.26 15.57
N ASP A 76 28.16 -2.99 15.90
CA ASP A 76 27.05 -2.09 16.17
C ASP A 76 26.41 -1.58 14.89
N VAL A 77 25.10 -1.38 14.92
CA VAL A 77 24.37 -0.65 13.89
C VAL A 77 23.52 0.44 14.51
N TYR A 78 23.29 1.50 13.73
CA TYR A 78 22.48 2.64 14.12
C TYR A 78 21.34 2.81 13.14
N VAL A 79 20.11 2.88 13.63
CA VAL A 79 18.92 3.13 12.81
C VAL A 79 18.30 4.47 13.20
N MET A 80 18.08 5.31 12.20
CA MET A 80 17.34 6.55 12.33
C MET A 80 15.90 6.34 11.89
N THR A 81 14.96 6.81 12.70
CA THR A 81 13.53 6.86 12.39
C THR A 81 12.92 8.14 12.96
N LEU A 82 11.74 8.52 12.46
CA LEU A 82 11.01 9.71 12.93
C LEU A 82 10.90 9.78 14.45
N SER A 83 11.01 10.99 14.98
CA SER A 83 10.81 11.31 16.40
C SER A 83 9.33 11.50 16.75
N LYS A 84 8.52 11.98 15.80
CA LYS A 84 7.10 12.33 16.02
C LYS A 84 6.15 11.18 15.68
N PRO A 85 4.94 11.15 16.27
CA PRO A 85 3.89 10.21 15.88
C PRO A 85 3.55 10.36 14.39
N HIS A 86 3.88 9.35 13.60
CA HIS A 86 3.65 9.34 12.16
C HIS A 86 3.64 7.90 11.67
N SER A 87 2.93 7.62 10.58
CA SER A 87 2.82 6.26 10.04
C SER A 87 4.17 5.64 9.66
N ALA A 88 5.19 6.46 9.39
CA ALA A 88 6.58 6.08 9.10
C ALA A 88 7.52 6.04 10.32
N ASN A 89 7.03 6.28 11.54
CA ASN A 89 7.81 6.11 12.76
C ASN A 89 7.95 4.61 13.12
N ARG A 90 9.17 4.16 13.41
CA ARG A 90 9.54 2.76 13.69
C ARG A 90 10.02 2.52 15.11
N THR A 91 9.79 3.45 16.04
CA THR A 91 10.20 3.33 17.45
C THR A 91 9.79 1.99 18.07
N ASP A 92 8.49 1.64 18.01
CA ASP A 92 7.99 0.40 18.61
C ASP A 92 8.57 -0.87 17.97
N GLU A 93 8.83 -0.83 16.65
CA GLU A 93 9.44 -1.94 15.91
C GLU A 93 10.90 -2.13 16.31
N LEU A 94 11.67 -1.04 16.39
CA LEU A 94 13.07 -1.06 16.80
C LEU A 94 13.23 -1.55 18.25
N GLN A 95 12.38 -1.09 19.17
CA GLN A 95 12.37 -1.57 20.56
C GLN A 95 12.11 -3.09 20.64
N ARG A 96 11.14 -3.60 19.87
CA ARG A 96 10.87 -5.05 19.79
C ARG A 96 12.02 -5.84 19.20
N PHE A 97 12.78 -5.23 18.29
CA PHE A 97 14.00 -5.83 17.72
C PHE A 97 15.22 -5.70 18.64
N GLY A 98 15.07 -5.13 19.84
CA GLY A 98 16.14 -5.02 20.82
C GLY A 98 17.11 -3.87 20.53
N PHE A 99 16.63 -2.80 19.90
CA PHE A 99 17.39 -1.57 19.79
C PHE A 99 17.17 -0.68 21.02
N ASP A 100 18.26 -0.08 21.48
CA ASP A 100 18.26 0.94 22.53
C ASP A 100 18.36 2.33 21.93
N ARG A 101 17.64 3.29 22.48
CA ARG A 101 17.73 4.69 22.03
C ARG A 101 19.11 5.25 22.39
N VAL A 102 19.78 5.86 21.42
CA VAL A 102 21.05 6.56 21.66
C VAL A 102 20.77 7.91 22.33
N GLU A 103 21.51 8.23 23.38
CA GLU A 103 21.45 9.52 24.08
C GLU A 103 21.99 10.65 23.19
N THR A 104 21.14 11.12 22.28
CA THR A 104 21.41 12.19 21.33
C THR A 104 20.22 13.13 21.23
N PRO A 105 20.44 14.44 20.98
CA PRO A 105 19.38 15.33 20.59
C PRO A 105 18.67 14.83 19.32
N GLU A 106 17.40 15.22 19.16
CA GLU A 106 16.72 15.09 17.88
C GLU A 106 17.46 15.91 16.81
N PHE A 107 17.58 15.38 15.60
CA PHE A 107 18.23 16.08 14.49
C PHE A 107 17.45 15.91 13.18
N GLN A 108 17.70 16.82 12.23
CA GLN A 108 17.07 16.87 10.92
C GLN A 108 17.81 15.99 9.91
N LEU A 109 17.24 14.84 9.54
CA LEU A 109 17.92 13.91 8.63
C LEU A 109 17.99 14.48 7.19
N PHE A 110 16.88 15.02 6.69
CA PHE A 110 16.77 15.67 5.38
C PHE A 110 15.63 16.72 5.40
N PRO A 111 15.49 17.62 4.42
CA PRO A 111 14.52 18.72 4.49
C PRO A 111 13.06 18.28 4.71
N GLY A 112 12.29 19.07 5.45
CA GLY A 112 10.86 18.87 5.73
C GLY A 112 10.52 18.79 7.22
N GLU A 113 9.36 19.33 7.61
CA GLU A 113 8.98 19.53 9.02
C GLU A 113 8.90 18.24 9.85
N VAL A 114 8.57 17.14 9.20
CA VAL A 114 8.38 15.83 9.84
C VAL A 114 9.67 15.01 9.90
N ASN A 115 10.70 15.33 9.12
CA ASN A 115 11.88 14.47 8.88
C ASN A 115 12.97 14.57 9.97
N ARG A 116 12.53 14.80 11.21
CA ARG A 116 13.35 14.81 12.40
C ARG A 116 13.39 13.43 13.04
N VAL A 117 14.57 13.01 13.49
CA VAL A 117 14.82 11.62 13.86
C VAL A 117 15.53 11.47 15.19
N PHE A 118 15.40 10.28 15.78
CA PHE A 118 16.30 9.79 16.82
C PHE A 118 17.14 8.63 16.28
N ALA A 119 18.35 8.47 16.82
CA ALA A 119 19.20 7.32 16.57
C ALA A 119 18.93 6.20 17.57
N TRP A 120 18.92 4.96 17.07
CA TRP A 120 18.70 3.74 17.82
C TRP A 120 19.86 2.78 17.56
N LYS A 121 20.42 2.15 18.57
CA LYS A 121 21.60 1.29 18.48
C LYS A 121 21.24 -0.16 18.79
N LYS A 122 21.86 -1.09 18.06
CA LYS A 122 21.87 -2.52 18.40
C LYS A 122 23.19 -3.15 17.96
N SER A 123 23.69 -4.12 18.73
CA SER A 123 24.82 -4.96 18.31
C SER A 123 24.32 -6.21 17.59
N LEU A 124 24.77 -6.44 16.36
CA LEU A 124 24.41 -7.60 15.55
C LEU A 124 25.40 -8.73 15.67
N LYS A 125 24.87 -9.96 15.62
CA LYS A 125 25.67 -11.19 15.46
C LYS A 125 25.75 -11.57 13.98
N LYS A 126 26.79 -12.33 13.61
CA LYS A 126 26.94 -12.85 12.25
C LYS A 126 25.74 -13.73 11.87
N GLY A 127 25.20 -13.50 10.68
CA GLY A 127 24.00 -14.17 10.15
C GLY A 127 22.69 -13.61 10.71
N GLU A 128 22.72 -12.67 11.65
CA GLU A 128 21.52 -11.99 12.13
C GLU A 128 20.92 -11.12 11.02
N ARG A 129 19.60 -11.18 10.89
CA ARG A 129 18.85 -10.44 9.86
C ARG A 129 18.02 -9.33 10.47
N LEU A 130 18.00 -8.19 9.81
CA LEU A 130 17.15 -7.06 10.16
C LEU A 130 16.23 -6.73 8.99
N GLN A 131 14.93 -6.83 9.21
CA GLN A 131 13.93 -6.32 8.27
C GLN A 131 13.58 -4.89 8.67
N LEU A 132 13.83 -3.94 7.76
CA LEU A 132 13.62 -2.52 8.00
C LEU A 132 12.55 -2.00 7.03
N ARG A 133 11.58 -1.27 7.58
CA ARG A 133 10.45 -0.69 6.84
C ARG A 133 10.68 0.79 6.55
N LYS A 134 9.64 1.43 6.02
CA LYS A 134 9.69 2.80 5.54
C LYS A 134 10.35 3.74 6.53
N LEU A 135 11.38 4.44 6.06
CA LEU A 135 12.19 5.44 6.78
C LEU A 135 13.08 4.92 7.94
N ALA A 136 13.28 3.62 8.07
CA ALA A 136 14.36 3.12 8.94
C ALA A 136 15.69 3.25 8.18
N PHE A 137 16.46 4.31 8.45
CA PHE A 137 17.74 4.59 7.78
C PHE A 137 18.91 4.00 8.57
N LEU A 138 19.68 3.08 7.96
CA LEU A 138 20.67 2.25 8.63
C LEU A 138 22.11 2.74 8.37
N VAL A 139 22.84 3.04 9.44
CA VAL A 139 24.27 3.38 9.47
C VAL A 139 25.03 2.28 10.21
N LEU A 140 26.19 1.91 9.69
CA LEU A 140 27.02 0.82 10.19
C LEU A 140 28.03 1.34 11.23
N GLY A 141 28.20 0.58 12.31
CA GLY A 141 29.27 0.78 13.27
C GLY A 141 30.63 0.43 12.68
N GLU A 142 31.68 0.80 13.39
CA GLU A 142 33.06 0.58 12.94
C GLU A 142 33.34 -0.92 12.79
N GLY A 143 33.87 -1.33 11.64
CA GLY A 143 34.13 -2.73 11.32
C GLY A 143 32.90 -3.61 11.15
N THR A 144 31.68 -3.04 11.17
CA THR A 144 30.43 -3.78 10.95
C THR A 144 30.13 -3.83 9.46
N ASP A 145 29.79 -5.02 8.96
CA ASP A 145 29.47 -5.21 7.54
C ASP A 145 28.19 -6.00 7.39
N VAL A 146 27.38 -5.61 6.42
CA VAL A 146 26.08 -6.20 6.12
C VAL A 146 25.88 -6.33 4.61
N THR A 147 25.04 -7.28 4.21
CA THR A 147 24.63 -7.45 2.82
C THR A 147 23.11 -7.34 2.70
N LEU A 148 22.63 -6.74 1.61
CA LEU A 148 21.19 -6.76 1.30
C LEU A 148 20.73 -8.19 1.03
N VAL A 149 19.69 -8.61 1.74
CA VAL A 149 18.98 -9.85 1.45
C VAL A 149 18.15 -9.62 0.19
N GLN A 150 18.55 -10.26 -0.90
CA GLN A 150 17.76 -10.21 -2.12
C GLN A 150 16.42 -10.91 -1.88
N PRO A 151 15.29 -10.31 -2.31
CA PRO A 151 14.01 -11.00 -2.26
C PRO A 151 14.14 -12.36 -2.95
N LYS A 152 13.64 -13.42 -2.32
CA LYS A 152 13.58 -14.74 -2.96
C LYS A 152 12.90 -14.57 -4.31
N GLN A 153 13.64 -14.73 -5.39
CA GLN A 153 13.06 -14.69 -6.72
C GLN A 153 12.16 -15.91 -6.86
N GLU A 154 10.90 -15.64 -7.19
CA GLU A 154 9.93 -16.68 -7.51
C GLU A 154 10.47 -17.48 -8.72
N THR A 155 10.61 -18.79 -8.54
CA THR A 155 10.97 -19.69 -9.64
C THR A 155 9.90 -19.66 -10.72
N THR A 156 10.24 -20.03 -11.96
CA THR A 156 9.27 -20.10 -13.05
C THR A 156 8.06 -20.98 -12.69
N VAL A 157 8.29 -22.08 -11.97
CA VAL A 157 7.23 -23.00 -11.54
C VAL A 157 6.31 -22.35 -10.50
N GLU A 158 6.87 -21.72 -9.47
CA GLU A 158 6.08 -20.98 -8.46
C GLU A 158 5.25 -19.86 -9.12
N ARG A 159 5.86 -19.12 -10.06
CA ARG A 159 5.19 -18.03 -10.79
C ARG A 159 4.02 -18.53 -11.62
N LEU A 160 4.22 -19.60 -12.37
CA LEU A 160 3.15 -20.19 -13.19
C LEU A 160 2.02 -20.72 -12.31
N ALA A 161 2.33 -21.30 -11.16
CA ALA A 161 1.32 -21.75 -10.20
C ALA A 161 0.49 -20.57 -9.67
N ARG A 162 1.14 -19.48 -9.25
CA ARG A 162 0.47 -18.26 -8.79
C ARG A 162 -0.39 -17.62 -9.88
N ILE A 163 0.09 -17.55 -11.12
CA ILE A 163 -0.69 -17.02 -12.24
C ILE A 163 -1.98 -17.83 -12.43
N ARG A 164 -1.88 -19.17 -12.49
CA ARG A 164 -3.05 -20.04 -12.63
C ARG A 164 -4.03 -19.90 -11.47
N GLU A 165 -3.54 -19.70 -10.25
CA GLU A 165 -4.39 -19.42 -9.10
C GLU A 165 -5.12 -18.09 -9.27
N MET A 166 -4.42 -17.04 -9.70
CA MET A 166 -5.03 -15.72 -9.91
C MET A 166 -6.00 -15.68 -11.10
N GLU A 167 -5.77 -16.47 -12.15
CA GLU A 167 -6.73 -16.65 -13.24
C GLU A 167 -8.06 -17.22 -12.73
N LYS A 168 -8.01 -18.24 -11.86
CA LYS A 168 -9.22 -18.78 -11.22
C LYS A 168 -9.93 -17.76 -10.33
N VAL A 169 -9.19 -16.89 -9.65
CA VAL A 169 -9.78 -15.80 -8.87
C VAL A 169 -10.42 -14.76 -9.80
N ALA A 170 -9.81 -14.49 -10.95
CA ALA A 170 -10.32 -13.53 -11.93
C ALA A 170 -11.63 -13.99 -12.60
N ASP A 171 -11.88 -15.30 -12.69
CA ASP A 171 -13.15 -15.84 -13.20
C ASP A 171 -14.37 -15.31 -12.41
N PHE A 172 -14.23 -15.08 -11.10
CA PHE A 172 -15.28 -14.50 -10.26
C PHE A 172 -15.62 -13.03 -10.62
N ALA A 173 -14.77 -12.33 -11.37
CA ALA A 173 -15.07 -10.99 -11.86
C ALA A 173 -16.09 -11.00 -13.03
N LEU A 174 -16.32 -12.15 -13.65
CA LEU A 174 -17.32 -12.32 -14.72
C LEU A 174 -18.72 -12.66 -14.19
N GLU A 175 -18.84 -12.93 -12.88
CA GLU A 175 -20.13 -13.15 -12.24
C GLU A 175 -20.93 -11.86 -12.24
N THR A 176 -22.12 -11.90 -12.83
CA THR A 176 -23.02 -10.74 -12.84
C THR A 176 -23.53 -10.47 -11.42
N PRO A 177 -23.37 -9.25 -10.88
CA PRO A 177 -23.91 -8.89 -9.58
C PRO A 177 -25.44 -9.08 -9.54
N LYS A 178 -25.93 -9.63 -8.43
CA LYS A 178 -27.38 -9.79 -8.23
C LYS A 178 -27.98 -8.45 -7.80
N LEU A 179 -28.98 -7.98 -8.56
CA LEU A 179 -29.77 -6.82 -8.18
C LEU A 179 -30.86 -7.25 -7.19
N ASN A 180 -30.69 -6.91 -5.91
CA ASN A 180 -31.68 -7.22 -4.88
C ASN A 180 -32.75 -6.11 -4.81
N THR A 181 -33.88 -6.31 -5.50
CA THR A 181 -35.00 -5.36 -5.50
C THR A 181 -35.99 -5.53 -4.34
N SER A 182 -35.70 -6.45 -3.42
CA SER A 182 -36.52 -6.71 -2.21
C SER A 182 -35.63 -6.79 -0.98
N PRO A 183 -34.93 -5.71 -0.60
CA PRO A 183 -33.81 -5.77 0.34
C PRO A 183 -34.20 -5.79 1.83
N LEU A 184 -35.48 -5.66 2.15
CA LEU A 184 -35.94 -5.63 3.55
C LEU A 184 -36.24 -7.05 4.07
N PRO A 185 -36.04 -7.31 5.38
CA PRO A 185 -35.60 -6.37 6.42
C PRO A 185 -34.07 -6.23 6.55
N GLU A 186 -33.29 -7.11 5.92
CA GLU A 186 -31.84 -7.24 6.11
C GLU A 186 -31.06 -5.93 5.92
N TYR A 187 -31.44 -5.14 4.91
CA TYR A 187 -30.82 -3.86 4.62
C TYR A 187 -31.71 -2.68 5.03
N GLY A 188 -32.50 -2.83 6.10
CA GLY A 188 -33.28 -1.74 6.68
C GLY A 188 -32.38 -0.62 7.22
N TYR A 189 -32.89 0.62 7.30
CA TYR A 189 -32.09 1.75 7.81
C TYR A 189 -31.61 1.58 9.25
N ASP A 190 -32.32 0.78 10.05
CA ASP A 190 -31.93 0.38 11.39
C ASP A 190 -30.77 -0.63 11.44
N GLN A 191 -30.42 -1.22 10.29
CA GLN A 191 -29.31 -2.18 10.13
C GLN A 191 -28.07 -1.56 9.47
N LEU A 192 -28.15 -0.30 8.99
CA LEU A 192 -27.05 0.38 8.30
C LEU A 192 -26.35 1.37 9.25
N ASP A 193 -25.03 1.27 9.37
CA ASP A 193 -24.19 2.11 10.26
C ASP A 193 -23.20 3.02 9.50
N TYR A 194 -23.16 2.90 8.17
CA TYR A 194 -22.28 3.66 7.29
C TYR A 194 -23.03 4.17 6.05
N GLY A 195 -22.66 5.37 5.60
CA GLY A 195 -23.22 5.98 4.40
C GLY A 195 -22.25 6.93 3.71
N MET A 196 -21.80 6.55 2.52
CA MET A 196 -21.03 7.42 1.63
C MET A 196 -21.75 7.54 0.28
N THR A 197 -22.41 8.66 0.04
CA THR A 197 -23.18 8.91 -1.18
C THR A 197 -22.27 8.94 -2.41
N ILE A 198 -22.56 8.09 -3.39
CA ILE A 198 -21.80 7.99 -4.64
C ILE A 198 -22.47 8.74 -5.81
N GLY A 199 -23.79 8.94 -5.73
CA GLY A 199 -24.51 9.65 -6.78
C GLY A 199 -26.00 9.77 -6.52
N ILE A 200 -26.59 10.75 -7.20
CA ILE A 200 -28.02 10.98 -7.27
C ILE A 200 -28.37 11.23 -8.74
N GLU A 201 -29.47 10.65 -9.22
CA GLU A 201 -29.93 10.84 -10.59
C GLU A 201 -31.44 11.07 -10.62
N ARG A 202 -31.91 11.88 -11.56
CA ARG A 202 -33.32 12.20 -11.75
C ARG A 202 -33.86 11.53 -13.01
N THR A 203 -34.84 10.66 -12.83
CA THR A 203 -35.58 10.07 -13.96
C THR A 203 -36.37 11.14 -14.73
N PRO A 204 -36.75 10.92 -16.00
CA PRO A 204 -37.44 11.94 -16.81
C PRO A 204 -38.80 12.38 -16.24
N LYS A 205 -39.44 11.53 -15.41
CA LYS A 205 -40.71 11.85 -14.73
C LYS A 205 -40.52 12.56 -13.39
N GLY A 206 -39.29 12.89 -13.01
CA GLY A 206 -38.99 13.72 -11.86
C GLY A 206 -38.56 12.99 -10.59
N ARG A 207 -38.74 11.66 -10.49
CA ARG A 207 -38.28 10.85 -9.36
C ARG A 207 -36.75 10.89 -9.22
N LEU A 208 -36.28 11.07 -8.00
CA LEU A 208 -34.87 10.98 -7.63
C LEU A 208 -34.52 9.55 -7.20
N TRP A 209 -33.34 9.10 -7.61
CA TRP A 209 -32.65 7.92 -7.07
C TRP A 209 -31.36 8.38 -6.42
N ALA A 210 -31.15 8.00 -5.17
CA ALA A 210 -29.86 8.16 -4.50
C ALA A 210 -29.22 6.79 -4.32
N CYS A 211 -27.91 6.74 -4.47
CA CYS A 211 -27.09 5.56 -4.20
C CYS A 211 -25.95 5.93 -3.25
N TRP A 212 -25.70 5.08 -2.26
CA TRP A 212 -24.57 5.21 -1.35
C TRP A 212 -23.92 3.86 -1.08
N VAL A 213 -22.65 3.91 -0.70
CA VAL A 213 -21.93 2.80 -0.10
C VAL A 213 -22.35 2.68 1.36
N ALA A 214 -22.73 1.47 1.77
CA ALA A 214 -22.87 1.06 3.16
C ALA A 214 -21.79 0.01 3.51
N GLY A 215 -21.65 -0.36 4.77
CA GLY A 215 -20.66 -1.35 5.25
C GLY A 215 -19.23 -0.81 5.46
N GLY A 216 -18.88 0.33 4.85
CA GLY A 216 -17.60 1.01 5.05
C GLY A 216 -16.85 1.31 3.75
N ASP A 217 -15.69 1.97 3.85
CA ASP A 217 -14.69 1.99 2.76
C ASP A 217 -13.72 0.81 2.95
N SER A 218 -14.27 -0.40 2.75
CA SER A 218 -13.65 -1.64 3.19
C SER A 218 -14.17 -2.85 2.40
N PRO A 219 -13.64 -4.07 2.64
CA PRO A 219 -14.14 -5.28 2.00
C PRO A 219 -15.60 -5.61 2.28
N GLU A 220 -16.23 -4.99 3.29
CA GLU A 220 -17.64 -5.12 3.67
C GLU A 220 -18.58 -4.20 2.87
N ALA A 221 -18.05 -3.42 1.91
CA ALA A 221 -18.81 -2.41 1.22
C ALA A 221 -19.83 -2.96 0.20
N PHE A 222 -21.04 -2.40 0.21
CA PHE A 222 -22.12 -2.70 -0.75
C PHE A 222 -22.93 -1.44 -1.09
N PHE A 223 -23.69 -1.47 -2.19
CA PHE A 223 -24.56 -0.35 -2.56
C PHE A 223 -25.98 -0.51 -2.06
N VAL A 224 -26.53 0.61 -1.58
CA VAL A 224 -27.94 0.75 -1.22
C VAL A 224 -28.53 1.90 -2.03
N LEU A 225 -29.75 1.72 -2.51
CA LEU A 225 -30.47 2.73 -3.26
C LEU A 225 -31.87 2.96 -2.70
N ALA A 226 -32.26 4.22 -2.64
CA ALA A 226 -33.58 4.68 -2.27
C ALA A 226 -34.08 5.75 -3.25
N THR A 227 -35.38 6.01 -3.21
CA THR A 227 -36.01 6.98 -4.11
C THR A 227 -36.76 8.06 -3.35
N SER A 228 -36.87 9.23 -3.97
CA SER A 228 -37.77 10.30 -3.55
C SER A 228 -38.65 10.72 -4.73
N ASP A 229 -39.94 10.93 -4.45
CA ASP A 229 -40.96 11.39 -5.42
C ASP A 229 -41.36 12.86 -5.18
N ASP A 230 -40.69 13.55 -4.24
CA ASP A 230 -41.03 14.90 -3.77
C ASP A 230 -39.80 15.79 -3.59
N ASP A 231 -38.92 15.78 -4.60
CA ASP A 231 -37.70 16.60 -4.68
C ASP A 231 -36.76 16.44 -3.45
N GLY A 232 -36.74 15.25 -2.85
CA GLY A 232 -35.83 14.88 -1.77
C GLY A 232 -36.36 15.17 -0.36
N ALA A 233 -37.60 15.64 -0.21
CA ALA A 233 -38.20 15.92 1.09
C ALA A 233 -38.43 14.63 1.90
N HIS A 234 -38.86 13.56 1.25
CA HIS A 234 -39.01 12.24 1.85
C HIS A 234 -38.34 11.16 0.99
N TRP A 235 -37.81 10.14 1.67
CA TRP A 235 -37.13 9.01 1.04
C TRP A 235 -37.84 7.71 1.38
N SER A 236 -37.90 6.82 0.40
CA SER A 236 -38.37 5.45 0.63
C SER A 236 -37.41 4.70 1.55
N ASN A 237 -37.84 3.58 2.12
CA ASN A 237 -36.90 2.53 2.54
C ASN A 237 -36.04 2.07 1.35
N PRO A 238 -34.90 1.39 1.59
CA PRO A 238 -34.08 0.82 0.52
C PRO A 238 -34.91 0.00 -0.47
N ARG A 239 -34.72 0.28 -1.76
CA ARG A 239 -35.45 -0.36 -2.88
C ARG A 239 -34.58 -1.25 -3.73
N LEU A 240 -33.28 -1.00 -3.77
CA LEU A 240 -32.32 -1.82 -4.47
C LEU A 240 -31.04 -1.90 -3.65
N VAL A 241 -30.51 -3.11 -3.52
CA VAL A 241 -29.18 -3.37 -2.96
C VAL A 241 -28.37 -4.14 -3.99
N VAL A 242 -27.11 -3.72 -4.15
CA VAL A 242 -26.11 -4.49 -4.92
C VAL A 242 -25.04 -4.91 -3.93
N ASP A 243 -25.14 -6.17 -3.53
CA ASP A 243 -24.25 -6.81 -2.58
C ASP A 243 -23.56 -8.00 -3.28
N THR A 244 -22.24 -7.95 -3.31
CA THR A 244 -21.39 -8.95 -3.99
C THR A 244 -20.70 -9.92 -3.03
N HIS A 245 -20.95 -9.78 -1.72
CA HIS A 245 -20.37 -10.67 -0.71
C HIS A 245 -20.90 -12.08 -0.90
N SER A 246 -19.99 -13.05 -0.80
CA SER A 246 -20.35 -14.45 -0.77
C SER A 246 -19.27 -15.22 0.00
N PRO A 247 -19.66 -16.13 0.91
CA PRO A 247 -18.72 -16.99 1.63
C PRO A 247 -18.03 -18.01 0.72
N GLU A 248 -18.52 -18.19 -0.52
CA GLU A 248 -17.95 -19.12 -1.50
C GLU A 248 -16.73 -18.53 -2.24
N LEU A 249 -16.51 -17.21 -2.12
CA LEU A 249 -15.40 -16.55 -2.80
C LEU A 249 -14.07 -16.83 -2.09
N PRO A 250 -12.98 -17.08 -2.84
CA PRO A 250 -11.64 -17.29 -2.25
C PRO A 250 -11.06 -16.00 -1.65
N ARG A 251 -11.65 -14.84 -1.94
CA ARG A 251 -11.28 -13.52 -1.42
C ARG A 251 -12.53 -12.66 -1.26
N LEU A 252 -12.48 -11.74 -0.31
CA LEU A 252 -13.55 -10.74 -0.13
C LEU A 252 -13.69 -9.88 -1.38
N ARG A 253 -14.93 -9.60 -1.77
CA ARG A 253 -15.31 -8.81 -2.94
C ARG A 253 -16.31 -7.74 -2.51
N SER A 254 -15.86 -6.50 -2.54
CA SER A 254 -16.68 -5.33 -2.23
C SER A 254 -17.26 -4.68 -3.48
N THR A 255 -18.40 -4.00 -3.31
CA THR A 255 -18.97 -3.10 -4.32
C THR A 255 -18.67 -1.67 -3.90
N LEU A 256 -17.61 -1.11 -4.50
CA LEU A 256 -17.10 0.23 -4.24
C LEU A 256 -17.08 1.03 -5.54
N VAL A 257 -17.44 2.32 -5.44
CA VAL A 257 -17.44 3.29 -6.55
C VAL A 257 -18.42 2.94 -7.68
N GLY A 258 -19.40 3.82 -7.88
CA GLY A 258 -20.45 3.61 -8.87
C GLY A 258 -21.07 4.93 -9.28
N ASN A 259 -21.88 4.88 -10.33
CA ASN A 259 -22.58 6.04 -10.84
C ASN A 259 -23.99 5.62 -11.27
N LEU A 260 -24.97 6.43 -10.88
CA LEU A 260 -26.30 6.35 -11.44
C LEU A 260 -26.35 7.15 -12.73
N TRP A 261 -26.98 6.58 -13.74
CA TRP A 261 -27.19 7.23 -15.03
C TRP A 261 -28.52 6.79 -15.61
N THR A 262 -29.22 7.74 -16.21
CA THR A 262 -30.44 7.49 -16.98
C THR A 262 -30.07 7.42 -18.46
N ASP A 263 -30.46 6.35 -19.15
CA ASP A 263 -30.13 6.22 -20.58
C ASP A 263 -30.93 7.21 -21.46
N PRO A 264 -30.58 7.39 -22.76
CA PRO A 264 -31.28 8.33 -23.63
C PRO A 264 -32.77 8.01 -23.87
N LEU A 265 -33.22 6.80 -23.53
CA LEU A 265 -34.62 6.39 -23.58
C LEU A 265 -35.34 6.61 -22.24
N GLY A 266 -34.63 7.09 -21.22
CA GLY A 266 -35.18 7.37 -19.90
C GLY A 266 -35.22 6.17 -18.97
N ARG A 267 -34.41 5.13 -19.22
CA ARG A 267 -34.33 3.91 -18.39
C ARG A 267 -33.24 4.00 -17.33
#